data_AF-A0A961GZ17-F1
#
_entry.id   AF-A0A961GZ17-F1
#
_cell.length_a   1.000
_cell.length_b   1.000
_cell.length_c   1.000
_cell.angle_alpha   90.00
_cell.angle_beta   90.00
_cell.angle_gamma   90.00
#
_symmetry.space_group_name_H-M   'P 1'
#
loop_
_entity.id
_entity.type
_entity.pdbx_description
1 polymer ?
#
loop_
_entity_poly.entity_id
_entity_poly.type
_entity_poly.pdbx_seq_one_letter_code
_entity_poly.pdbx_strand_id
1 'polypeptide(L)' 'MSAHLATIRWRNSGPDFASRRYSREHTLHFDGGVVVPGSPSPQIVPAPWSNAAAVDPEEAFVAAVAACHMLWFLH' A
#
# COMPACT_ATOMS: atom_id res chain seq x y z
N MET A 1 15.21 21.80 -3.71
CA MET A 1 14.98 20.35 -3.52
C MET A 1 13.70 20.19 -2.71
N SER A 2 12.77 19.37 -3.16
CA SER A 2 11.64 18.89 -2.36
C SER A 2 11.98 17.53 -1.76
N ALA A 3 11.51 17.25 -0.56
CA ALA A 3 11.53 15.92 0.04
C ALA A 3 10.11 15.33 -0.02
N HIS A 4 10.01 14.05 -0.39
CA HIS A 4 8.73 13.33 -0.45
C HIS A 4 8.83 12.13 0.48
N LEU A 5 7.98 12.10 1.52
CA LEU A 5 8.02 11.08 2.56
C LEU A 5 6.67 10.36 2.64
N ALA A 6 6.73 9.05 2.81
CA ALA A 6 5.60 8.21 3.15
C ALA A 6 6.00 7.30 4.33
N THR A 7 5.10 7.12 5.28
CA THR A 7 5.32 6.22 6.43
C THR A 7 4.43 5.01 6.30
N ILE A 8 5.03 3.82 6.28
CA ILE A 8 4.32 2.54 6.24
C ILE A 8 4.19 2.00 7.66
N ARG A 9 2.96 1.71 8.11
CA ARG A 9 2.69 1.12 9.43
C ARG A 9 1.98 -0.21 9.28
N TRP A 10 2.67 -1.26 9.71
CA TRP A 10 2.10 -2.59 9.83
C TRP A 10 2.18 -3.03 11.29
N ARG A 11 1.15 -3.72 11.77
CA ARG A 11 1.13 -4.33 13.10
C ARG A 11 0.62 -5.75 12.96
N ASN A 12 1.36 -6.70 13.54
CA ASN A 12 0.85 -8.06 13.64
C ASN A 12 -0.39 -8.11 14.55
N SER A 13 -1.52 -8.53 14.00
CA SER A 13 -2.78 -8.76 14.71
C SER A 13 -3.10 -10.25 14.89
N GLY A 14 -2.30 -11.14 14.29
CA GLY A 14 -2.53 -12.58 14.28
C GLY A 14 -1.78 -13.33 15.39
N PRO A 15 -2.25 -14.53 15.77
CA PRO A 15 -1.69 -15.32 16.86
C PRO A 15 -0.30 -15.88 16.55
N ASP A 16 0.06 -16.01 15.28
CA ASP A 16 1.29 -16.69 14.86
C ASP A 16 1.95 -16.03 13.65
N PHE A 17 2.98 -15.24 13.92
CA PHE A 17 3.84 -14.64 12.89
C PHE A 17 4.73 -15.70 12.21
N ALA A 18 5.18 -16.72 12.96
CA ALA A 18 6.16 -17.69 12.49
C ALA A 18 5.57 -18.64 11.43
N SER A 19 4.28 -18.99 11.53
CA SER A 19 3.60 -19.78 10.49
C SER A 19 3.20 -18.99 9.25
N ARG A 20 3.51 -17.69 9.18
CA ARG A 20 3.16 -16.79 8.07
C ARG A 20 1.66 -16.62 7.80
N ARG A 21 0.82 -17.04 8.76
CA ARG A 21 -0.65 -16.96 8.73
C ARG A 21 -1.13 -15.71 9.47
N TYR A 22 -0.87 -14.55 8.89
CA TYR A 22 -1.24 -13.26 9.44
C TYR A 22 -1.69 -12.31 8.33
N SER A 23 -2.55 -11.33 8.66
CA SER A 23 -2.92 -10.27 7.72
C SER A 23 -1.73 -9.36 7.46
N ARG A 24 -1.52 -9.04 6.18
CA ARG A 24 -0.51 -8.08 5.71
C ARG A 24 -1.12 -6.71 5.41
N GLU A 25 -2.36 -6.49 5.84
CA GLU A 25 -2.97 -5.16 5.83
C GLU A 25 -2.15 -4.20 6.67
N HIS A 26 -1.91 -3.02 6.11
CA HIS A 26 -1.10 -1.96 6.69
C HIS A 26 -1.67 -0.60 6.27
N THR A 27 -1.07 0.48 6.77
CA THR A 27 -1.46 1.84 6.38
C THR A 27 -0.28 2.60 5.79
N LEU A 28 -0.55 3.38 4.75
CA LEU A 28 0.35 4.34 4.16
C LEU A 28 -0.05 5.73 4.64
N HIS A 29 0.83 6.40 5.37
CA HIS A 29 0.61 7.76 5.86
C HIS A 29 1.41 8.75 5.02
N PHE A 30 0.72 9.76 4.49
CA PHE A 30 1.29 10.85 3.73
C PHE A 30 1.34 12.14 4.56
N ASP A 31 2.21 13.06 4.18
CA ASP A 31 2.47 14.34 4.87
C ASP A 31 1.23 15.24 5.02
N GLY A 32 0.33 15.23 4.03
CA GLY A 32 -0.95 15.93 4.07
C GLY A 32 -2.00 15.33 5.02
N GLY A 33 -1.64 14.29 5.81
CA GLY A 33 -2.53 13.62 6.76
C GLY A 33 -3.40 12.52 6.16
N VAL A 34 -3.35 12.30 4.84
CA VAL A 34 -4.04 11.20 4.17
C VAL A 34 -3.48 9.86 4.64
N VAL A 35 -4.38 8.94 4.94
CA VAL A 35 -4.06 7.55 5.31
C VAL A 35 -4.74 6.62 4.31
N VAL A 36 -3.94 5.84 3.58
CA VAL A 36 -4.43 4.89 2.59
C VAL A 36 -4.30 3.47 3.15
N PRO A 37 -5.38 2.66 3.13
CA PRO A 37 -5.29 1.23 3.42
C PRO A 37 -4.41 0.53 2.38
N GLY A 38 -3.41 -0.23 2.86
CA GLY A 38 -2.50 -1.02 2.04
C GLY A 38 -2.65 -2.51 2.31
N SER A 39 -2.45 -3.33 1.29
CA SER A 39 -2.41 -4.80 1.37
C SER A 39 -1.43 -5.34 0.32
N PRO A 40 -0.87 -6.54 0.46
CA PRO A 40 -0.29 -7.22 -0.71
C PRO A 40 -1.36 -7.52 -1.76
N SER A 41 -0.94 -7.65 -3.01
CA SER A 41 -1.81 -8.10 -4.09
C SER A 41 -2.41 -9.49 -3.79
N PRO A 42 -3.73 -9.68 -3.96
CA PRO A 42 -4.38 -10.99 -3.82
C PRO A 42 -3.82 -12.06 -4.75
N GLN A 43 -3.18 -11.66 -5.86
CA GLN A 43 -2.54 -12.57 -6.82
C GLN A 43 -1.23 -13.17 -6.27
N ILE A 44 -0.55 -12.45 -5.36
CA ILE A 44 0.72 -12.87 -4.75
C ILE A 44 0.47 -13.52 -3.39
N VAL A 45 -0.41 -12.91 -2.58
CA VAL A 45 -0.80 -13.41 -1.27
C VAL A 45 -2.31 -13.65 -1.27
N PRO A 46 -2.79 -14.90 -1.19
CA PRO A 46 -4.23 -15.17 -1.22
C PRO A 46 -4.93 -14.79 0.09
N ALA A 47 -6.25 -14.62 0.00
CA ALA A 47 -7.12 -14.52 1.16
C ALA A 47 -6.96 -15.73 2.09
N PRO A 48 -7.10 -15.56 3.42
CA PRO A 48 -7.52 -14.34 4.11
C PRO A 48 -6.36 -13.43 4.54
N TRP A 49 -5.17 -13.56 3.94
CA TRP A 49 -3.97 -12.81 4.35
C TRP A 49 -3.71 -11.53 3.54
N SER A 50 -4.60 -11.25 2.60
CA SER A 50 -4.69 -10.02 1.80
C SER A 50 -6.12 -9.50 1.83
N ASN A 51 -6.26 -8.21 1.55
CA ASN A 51 -7.52 -7.51 1.43
C ASN A 51 -7.59 -6.82 0.06
N ALA A 52 -8.43 -7.35 -0.83
CA ALA A 52 -8.59 -6.83 -2.19
C ALA A 52 -9.22 -5.42 -2.26
N ALA A 53 -9.73 -4.88 -1.15
CA ALA A 53 -10.24 -3.51 -1.07
C ALA A 53 -9.16 -2.48 -0.72
N ALA A 54 -7.95 -2.92 -0.35
CA ALA A 54 -6.82 -2.06 -0.03
C ALA A 54 -5.85 -1.98 -1.21
N VAL A 55 -5.13 -0.86 -1.31
CA VAL A 55 -4.18 -0.63 -2.41
C VAL A 55 -2.97 -1.56 -2.26
N ASP A 56 -2.60 -2.24 -3.33
CA ASP A 56 -1.33 -2.99 -3.37
C ASP A 56 -0.16 -2.16 -3.95
N PRO A 57 1.11 -2.54 -3.65
CA PRO A 57 2.27 -1.79 -4.13
C PRO A 57 2.35 -1.72 -5.65
N GLU A 58 1.90 -2.77 -6.35
CA GLU A 58 1.93 -2.84 -7.81
C GLU A 58 0.94 -1.83 -8.41
N GLU A 59 -0.29 -1.77 -7.90
CA GLU A 59 -1.30 -0.76 -8.25
C GLU A 59 -0.83 0.66 -7.92
N ALA A 60 -0.25 0.87 -6.74
CA ALA A 60 0.29 2.17 -6.32
C ALA A 60 1.41 2.66 -7.24
N PHE A 61 2.29 1.76 -7.69
CA PHE A 61 3.38 2.09 -8.62
C PHE A 61 2.82 2.53 -9.98
N VAL A 62 1.88 1.76 -10.55
CA VAL A 62 1.23 2.10 -11.83
C VAL A 62 0.51 3.44 -11.73
N ALA A 63 -0.23 3.66 -10.64
CA ALA A 63 -0.94 4.91 -10.40
C ALA A 63 0.00 6.13 -10.32
N ALA A 64 1.13 6.00 -9.62
CA ALA A 64 2.11 7.08 -9.47
C ALA A 64 2.69 7.51 -10.84
N VAL A 65 3.10 6.54 -11.67
CA VAL A 65 3.67 6.83 -12.99
C VAL A 65 2.61 7.45 -13.92
N ALA A 66 1.40 6.86 -13.95
CA ALA A 66 0.32 7.37 -14.79
C ALA A 66 -0.09 8.80 -14.39
N ALA A 67 -0.19 9.08 -13.10
CA ALA A 67 -0.50 10.42 -12.59
C ALA A 67 0.59 11.44 -12.92
N CYS A 68 1.87 11.07 -12.77
CA CYS A 68 2.98 11.93 -13.17
C CYS A 68 2.93 12.30 -14.66
N HIS A 69 2.71 11.31 -15.54
CA HIS A 69 2.58 11.57 -16.97
C HIS A 69 1.35 12.43 -17.29
N MET A 70 0.20 12.12 -16.68
CA MET A 70 -1.02 12.91 -16.84
C MET A 70 -0.81 14.37 -16.44
N LEU A 71 -0.18 14.62 -15.28
CA LEU A 71 0.09 15.97 -14.81
C LEU A 71 1.08 16.71 -15.71
N TRP A 72 2.12 16.03 -16.20
CA TRP A 72 3.03 16.61 -17.20
C TRP A 72 2.29 16.99 -18.49
N PHE A 73 1.39 16.12 -18.98
CA PHE A 73 0.63 16.37 -20.20
C PHE A 73 -0.36 17.53 -20.06
N LEU A 74 -0.93 17.71 -18.87
CA LEU A 74 -1.89 18.78 -18.58
C LEU A 74 -1.24 20.14 -18.25
N HIS A 75 0.08 20.16 -18.02
CA HIS A 75 0.85 21.37 -17.73
C HIS A 75 1.38 22.01 -19.02
#